data_AF-A0A840EA10-F1
#
_entry.id   AF-A0A840EA10-F1
#
_cell.length_a   1.000
_cell.length_b   1.000
_cell.length_c   1.000
_cell.angle_alpha   90.00
_cell.angle_beta   90.00
_cell.angle_gamma   90.00
#
_symmetry.space_group_name_H-M   'P 1'
#
loop_
_entity.id
_entity.type
_entity.pdbx_description
1 polymer ?
#
loop_
_entity_poly.entity_id
_entity_poly.type
_entity_poly.pdbx_seq_one_letter_code
_entity_poly.pdbx_strand_id
1 'polypeptide(L)'
;MTKTVFLILLLSFLTMIVLALVIYLIWQRRTGPEVQSKLSDRDLLLRLSREPDGLLTPERLAKTTQLSKGEARSRLMRLAMAGILDQGYNKRLVNHYTLREPITDEEQPSLSPAPFLTVDDLFLLFERYGFRPRDQDLIMATGLPLAMIRREMDYFAKEGVIDTIYFSAGYGKQSQRTYVLQEPYRSQPAAFLLRANRDNLELREILRNDNFIV
;
A
#
# COMPACT_ATOMS: atom_id res chain seq x y z
N MET A 1 29.62 46.27 18.90
CA MET A 1 28.38 45.58 19.35
C MET A 1 27.67 44.78 18.25
N THR A 2 27.89 45.09 16.96
CA THR A 2 27.21 44.43 15.83
C THR A 2 27.77 43.05 15.45
N LYS A 3 29.09 42.84 15.57
CA LYS A 3 29.75 41.57 15.19
C LYS A 3 29.38 40.39 16.09
N THR A 4 29.27 40.62 17.41
CA THR A 4 28.89 39.59 18.39
C THR A 4 27.42 39.19 18.25
N VAL A 5 26.52 40.16 18.03
CA VAL A 5 25.10 39.89 17.77
C VAL A 5 24.92 39.12 16.47
N PHE A 6 25.66 39.48 15.41
CA PHE A 6 25.63 38.75 14.15
C PHE A 6 26.11 37.30 14.30
N LEU A 7 27.19 37.06 15.05
CA LEU A 7 27.70 35.72 15.31
C LEU A 7 26.68 34.84 16.06
N ILE A 8 25.99 35.42 17.06
CA ILE A 8 24.95 34.71 17.83
C ILE A 8 23.75 34.34 16.93
N LEU A 9 23.31 35.26 16.06
CA LEU A 9 22.22 34.99 15.11
C LEU A 9 22.60 33.90 14.10
N LEU A 10 23.82 33.92 13.59
CA LEU A 10 24.33 32.90 12.67
C LEU A 10 24.35 31.51 13.34
N LEU A 11 24.83 31.44 14.58
CA LEU A 11 24.91 30.18 15.34
C LEU A 11 23.51 29.62 15.63
N SER A 12 22.57 30.48 16.03
CA SER A 12 21.16 30.13 16.24
C SER A 12 20.52 29.55 14.97
N PHE A 13 20.70 30.22 13.83
CA PHE A 13 20.19 29.75 12.55
C PHE A 13 20.76 28.39 12.15
N LEU A 14 22.07 28.20 12.34
CA LEU A 14 22.74 26.94 12.05
C LEU A 14 22.22 25.80 12.94
N THR A 15 21.99 26.06 14.24
CA THR A 15 21.41 25.06 15.15
C THR A 15 20.00 24.65 14.74
N MET A 16 19.18 25.59 14.25
CA MET A 16 17.85 25.28 13.73
C MET A 16 17.89 24.37 12.50
N ILE A 17 18.81 24.63 11.56
CA ILE A 17 18.96 23.81 10.35
C ILE A 17 19.39 22.38 10.73
N VAL A 18 20.35 22.25 11.64
CA VAL A 18 20.81 20.93 12.12
C VAL A 18 19.66 20.18 12.81
N LEU A 19 18.86 20.87 13.63
CA LEU A 19 17.71 20.27 14.28
C LEU A 19 16.65 19.82 13.27
N ALA A 20 16.33 20.65 12.26
CA ALA A 20 15.40 20.30 11.19
C ALA A 20 15.90 19.10 10.37
N LEU A 21 17.21 19.04 10.08
CA LEU A 21 17.85 17.92 9.39
C LEU A 21 17.76 16.62 10.21
N VAL A 22 18.01 16.69 11.52
CA VAL A 22 17.91 15.53 12.42
C VAL A 22 16.47 15.03 12.49
N ILE A 23 15.48 15.93 12.59
CA ILE A 23 14.06 15.57 12.57
C ILE A 23 13.70 14.92 11.23
N TYR A 24 14.15 15.49 10.11
CA TYR A 24 13.95 14.94 8.78
C TYR A 24 14.56 13.55 8.63
N LEU A 25 15.79 13.33 9.10
CA LEU A 25 16.46 12.03 9.05
C LEU A 25 15.78 10.98 9.96
N ILE A 26 15.28 11.38 11.14
CA ILE A 26 14.50 10.49 12.01
C ILE A 26 13.17 10.13 11.33
N TRP A 27 12.52 11.09 10.68
CA TRP A 27 11.30 10.86 9.93
C TRP A 27 11.54 9.94 8.73
N GLN A 28 12.62 10.14 7.98
CA GLN A 28 13.03 9.32 6.85
C GLN A 28 13.40 7.88 7.26
N ARG A 29 14.04 7.69 8.42
CA ARG A 29 14.31 6.35 8.95
C ARG A 29 13.04 5.62 9.38
N ARG A 30 12.00 6.34 9.80
CA ARG A 30 10.68 5.73 10.08
C ARG A 30 9.93 5.34 8.82
N THR A 31 10.29 5.90 7.66
CA THR A 31 9.77 5.56 6.33
C THR A 31 10.73 4.68 5.52
N GLY A 32 11.74 4.09 6.15
CA GLY A 32 12.65 3.14 5.51
C GLY A 32 11.91 1.93 4.90
N PRO A 33 12.50 1.31 3.86
CA PRO A 33 11.85 0.31 3.01
C PRO A 33 11.29 -0.79 3.89
N GLU A 34 10.02 -1.15 3.67
CA GLU A 34 9.29 -2.14 4.45
C GLU A 34 10.16 -3.38 4.65
N VAL A 35 10.78 -3.44 5.83
CA VAL A 35 11.46 -4.62 6.36
C VAL A 35 10.46 -5.74 6.21
N GLN A 36 10.81 -6.72 5.37
CA GLN A 36 10.20 -8.04 5.22
C GLN A 36 9.43 -8.38 6.49
N SER A 37 8.14 -8.05 6.49
CA SER A 37 7.46 -8.01 7.76
C SER A 37 7.15 -9.41 8.20
N LYS A 38 7.37 -9.69 9.47
CA LYS A 38 7.12 -11.01 10.09
C LYS A 38 5.70 -11.56 9.85
N LEU A 39 4.79 -10.71 9.37
CA LEU A 39 3.44 -11.04 8.92
C LEU A 39 3.14 -10.20 7.66
N SER A 40 2.86 -10.82 6.52
CA SER A 40 2.44 -10.09 5.32
C SER A 40 1.04 -9.49 5.48
N ASP A 41 0.69 -8.49 4.68
CA ASP A 41 -0.66 -7.93 4.69
C ASP A 41 -1.71 -8.99 4.31
N ARG A 42 -1.39 -9.88 3.34
CA ARG A 42 -2.23 -11.03 2.99
C ARG A 42 -2.45 -11.97 4.16
N ASP A 43 -1.38 -12.35 4.87
CA ASP A 43 -1.50 -13.24 6.04
C ASP A 43 -2.31 -12.58 7.16
N LEU A 44 -2.18 -11.27 7.35
CA LEU A 44 -2.98 -10.53 8.31
C LEU A 44 -4.47 -10.55 7.94
N LEU A 45 -4.82 -10.36 6.67
CA LEU A 45 -6.20 -10.42 6.20
C LEU A 45 -6.78 -11.84 6.31
N LEU A 46 -6.03 -12.86 5.88
CA LEU A 46 -6.41 -14.28 6.02
C LEU A 46 -6.55 -14.70 7.47
N ARG A 47 -5.72 -14.16 8.37
CA ARG A 47 -5.87 -14.38 9.80
C ARG A 47 -7.17 -13.78 10.30
N LEU A 48 -7.44 -12.52 9.94
CA LEU A 48 -8.63 -11.81 10.36
C LEU A 48 -9.92 -12.50 9.88
N SER A 49 -9.94 -13.05 8.67
CA SER A 49 -11.10 -13.81 8.16
C SER A 49 -11.36 -15.12 8.92
N ARG A 50 -10.37 -15.63 9.66
CA ARG A 50 -10.45 -16.85 10.46
C ARG A 50 -10.73 -16.58 11.94
N GLU A 51 -10.81 -15.32 12.37
CA GLU A 51 -11.20 -15.00 13.75
C GLU A 51 -12.69 -15.32 13.95
N PRO A 52 -13.07 -16.05 15.02
CA PRO A 52 -14.43 -16.56 15.19
C PRO A 52 -15.47 -15.45 15.40
N ASP A 53 -15.06 -14.31 15.95
CA ASP A 53 -15.89 -13.11 16.14
C ASP A 53 -15.75 -12.12 14.97
N GLY A 54 -14.89 -12.40 13.99
CA GLY A 54 -14.56 -11.48 12.88
C GLY A 54 -13.93 -10.16 13.34
N LEU A 55 -13.40 -10.10 14.57
CA LEU A 55 -12.89 -8.89 15.21
C LEU A 55 -11.47 -9.07 15.74
N LEU A 56 -10.59 -8.16 15.36
CA LEU A 56 -9.21 -8.14 15.82
C LEU A 56 -8.88 -6.83 16.52
N THR A 57 -8.13 -6.93 17.62
CA THR A 57 -7.60 -5.76 18.32
C THR A 57 -6.08 -5.71 18.16
N PRO A 58 -5.44 -4.54 18.24
CA PRO A 58 -3.99 -4.43 18.18
C PRO A 58 -3.27 -5.27 19.25
N GLU A 59 -3.89 -5.43 20.42
CA GLU A 59 -3.34 -6.23 21.52
C GLU A 59 -3.42 -7.72 21.23
N ARG A 60 -4.55 -8.23 20.71
CA ARG A 60 -4.65 -9.63 20.28
C ARG A 60 -3.66 -9.94 19.16
N LEU A 61 -3.55 -9.06 18.17
CA LEU A 61 -2.62 -9.22 17.07
C LEU A 61 -1.18 -9.28 17.58
N ALA A 62 -0.77 -8.38 18.48
CA ALA A 62 0.56 -8.37 19.05
C ALA A 62 0.87 -9.63 19.90
N LYS A 63 -0.11 -10.15 20.66
CA LYS A 63 0.08 -11.36 21.48
C LYS A 63 0.28 -12.63 20.67
N THR A 64 -0.27 -12.66 19.45
CA THR A 64 -0.35 -13.86 18.62
C THR A 64 0.57 -13.82 17.40
N THR A 65 1.37 -12.75 17.31
CA THR A 65 2.38 -12.54 16.28
C THR A 65 3.66 -12.05 16.94
N GLN A 66 4.68 -11.79 16.16
CA GLN A 66 5.93 -11.20 16.65
C GLN A 66 5.93 -9.67 16.54
N LEU A 67 4.77 -9.04 16.37
CA LEU A 67 4.61 -7.59 16.28
C LEU A 67 4.50 -6.97 17.67
N SER A 68 5.09 -5.80 17.86
CA SER A 68 4.77 -4.95 19.00
C SER A 68 3.34 -4.41 18.91
N LYS A 69 2.77 -4.00 20.04
CA LYS A 69 1.43 -3.36 20.09
C LYS A 69 1.35 -2.10 19.20
N GLY A 70 2.45 -1.35 19.09
CA GLY A 70 2.54 -0.16 18.23
C GLY A 70 2.50 -0.52 16.75
N GLU A 71 3.27 -1.52 16.32
CA GLU A 71 3.28 -2.01 14.94
C GLU A 71 1.93 -2.61 14.53
N ALA A 72 1.34 -3.44 15.41
CA ALA A 72 0.02 -4.00 15.20
C ALA A 72 -1.04 -2.90 15.01
N ARG A 73 -1.02 -1.86 15.86
CA ARG A 73 -1.92 -0.71 15.74
C ARG A 73 -1.69 0.04 14.42
N SER A 74 -0.44 0.31 14.07
CA SER A 74 -0.08 1.03 12.85
C SER A 74 -0.55 0.28 11.59
N ARG A 75 -0.34 -1.04 11.53
CA ARG A 75 -0.77 -1.89 10.41
C ARG A 75 -2.28 -1.92 10.26
N LEU A 76 -3.01 -2.21 11.34
CA LEU A 76 -4.47 -2.26 11.32
C LEU A 76 -5.07 -0.89 10.93
N MET A 77 -4.48 0.20 11.45
CA MET A 77 -4.89 1.56 11.07
C MET A 77 -4.64 1.83 9.59
N ARG A 78 -3.49 1.42 9.04
CA ARG A 78 -3.16 1.60 7.62
C ARG A 78 -4.17 0.90 6.71
N LEU A 79 -4.52 -0.34 7.02
CA LEU A 79 -5.53 -1.10 6.28
C LEU A 79 -6.95 -0.51 6.45
N ALA A 80 -7.27 0.03 7.62
CA ALA A 80 -8.53 0.73 7.84
C ALA A 80 -8.63 2.04 7.04
N MET A 81 -7.56 2.84 7.04
CA MET A 81 -7.45 4.05 6.22
C MET A 81 -7.47 3.75 4.73
N ALA A 82 -7.06 2.54 4.33
CA ALA A 82 -7.19 2.05 2.96
C ALA A 82 -8.60 1.61 2.57
N GLY A 83 -9.55 1.60 3.51
CA GLY A 83 -10.89 1.10 3.28
C GLY A 83 -10.98 -0.42 3.18
N ILE A 84 -9.93 -1.16 3.56
CA ILE A 84 -9.92 -2.63 3.59
C ILE A 84 -10.57 -3.12 4.88
N LEU A 85 -10.34 -2.42 5.99
CA LEU A 85 -10.92 -2.73 7.30
C LEU A 85 -11.93 -1.66 7.72
N ASP A 86 -12.98 -2.09 8.41
CA ASP A 86 -13.81 -1.20 9.21
C ASP A 86 -13.24 -1.13 10.64
N GLN A 87 -13.24 0.08 11.21
CA GLN A 87 -12.79 0.34 12.58
C GLN A 87 -13.98 0.71 13.46
N GLY A 88 -14.17 -0.04 14.53
CA GLY A 88 -15.08 0.27 15.62
C GLY A 88 -14.32 0.49 16.93
N TYR A 89 -15.03 0.99 17.94
CA TYR A 89 -14.52 1.07 19.30
C TYR A 89 -15.60 0.65 20.30
N ASN A 90 -15.16 0.07 21.41
CA ASN A 90 -16.06 -0.23 22.53
C ASN A 90 -16.15 0.94 23.52
N LYS A 91 -16.98 0.82 24.55
CA LYS A 91 -17.13 1.83 25.62
C LYS A 91 -15.82 2.18 26.36
N ARG A 92 -14.81 1.31 26.27
CA ARG A 92 -13.47 1.51 26.86
C ARG A 92 -12.46 2.11 25.86
N LEU A 93 -12.94 2.60 24.71
CA LEU A 93 -12.13 3.18 23.63
C LEU A 93 -11.08 2.22 23.05
N VAL A 94 -11.31 0.92 23.17
CA VAL A 94 -10.45 -0.09 22.52
C VAL A 94 -10.89 -0.21 21.07
N ASN A 95 -9.94 -0.06 20.14
CA ASN A 95 -10.18 -0.23 18.71
C ASN A 95 -10.37 -1.71 18.37
N HIS A 96 -11.44 -1.99 17.64
CA HIS A 96 -11.74 -3.26 17.01
C HIS A 96 -11.72 -3.08 15.49
N TYR A 97 -11.13 -4.03 14.79
CA TYR A 97 -11.03 -4.02 13.33
C TYR A 97 -11.71 -5.26 12.76
N THR A 98 -12.45 -5.08 11.68
CA THR A 98 -13.10 -6.16 10.94
C THR A 98 -12.87 -5.99 9.45
N LEU A 99 -12.94 -7.07 8.68
CA LEU A 99 -12.88 -6.99 7.23
C LEU A 99 -14.11 -6.23 6.73
N ARG A 100 -13.89 -5.22 5.87
CA ARG A 100 -15.03 -4.54 5.25
C ARG A 100 -15.72 -5.45 4.24
N GLU A 101 -14.92 -6.19 3.50
CA GLU A 101 -15.36 -7.09 2.44
C GLU A 101 -14.87 -8.50 2.76
N PRO A 102 -15.70 -9.53 2.58
CA PRO A 102 -15.27 -10.91 2.82
C PRO A 102 -14.11 -11.27 1.89
N ILE A 103 -13.23 -12.14 2.36
CA ILE A 103 -12.17 -12.71 1.52
C ILE A 103 -12.75 -13.92 0.80
N THR A 104 -12.72 -13.91 -0.52
CA THR A 104 -13.01 -15.08 -1.34
C THR A 104 -11.78 -15.99 -1.35
N ASP A 105 -11.95 -17.27 -1.01
CA ASP A 105 -10.87 -18.26 -0.94
C ASP A 105 -10.58 -18.79 -2.34
N GLU A 106 -9.93 -17.96 -3.13
CA GLU A 106 -9.65 -18.17 -4.54
C GLU A 106 -8.17 -18.51 -4.74
N GLU A 107 -7.87 -19.51 -5.59
CA GLU A 107 -6.48 -19.91 -5.88
C GLU A 107 -5.69 -18.74 -6.47
N GLN A 108 -4.45 -18.54 -6.00
CA GLN A 108 -3.63 -17.42 -6.49
C GLN A 108 -3.40 -17.54 -8.00
N PRO A 109 -3.51 -16.44 -8.76
CA PRO A 109 -3.18 -16.47 -10.18
C PRO A 109 -1.69 -16.79 -10.36
N SER A 110 -1.37 -17.52 -11.43
CA SER A 110 0.02 -17.73 -11.83
C SER A 110 0.56 -16.44 -12.45
N LEU A 111 1.06 -15.54 -11.62
CA LEU A 111 1.70 -14.29 -12.03
C LEU A 111 3.10 -14.53 -12.57
N SER A 112 3.62 -13.53 -13.29
CA SER A 112 4.99 -13.52 -13.79
C SER A 112 6.01 -13.63 -12.64
N PRO A 113 7.20 -14.20 -12.88
CA PRO A 113 8.25 -14.27 -11.87
C PRO A 113 8.97 -12.93 -11.66
N ALA A 114 8.51 -11.84 -12.28
CA ALA A 114 9.13 -10.53 -12.16
C ALA A 114 8.96 -9.96 -10.74
N PRO A 115 9.91 -9.13 -10.26
CA PRO A 115 9.81 -8.52 -8.92
C PRO A 115 8.81 -7.35 -8.84
N PHE A 116 7.99 -7.15 -9.88
CA PHE A 116 6.99 -6.11 -10.04
C PHE A 116 5.83 -6.63 -10.88
N LEU A 117 4.65 -6.03 -10.80
CA LEU A 117 3.53 -6.37 -11.67
C LEU A 117 3.82 -5.98 -13.12
N THR A 118 3.83 -6.96 -14.01
CA THR A 118 3.90 -6.72 -15.46
C THR A 118 2.55 -6.29 -16.01
N VAL A 119 2.53 -5.79 -17.26
CA VAL A 119 1.28 -5.48 -17.95
C VAL A 119 0.40 -6.74 -18.10
N ASP A 120 1.01 -7.89 -18.35
CA ASP A 120 0.29 -9.16 -18.46
C ASP A 120 -0.35 -9.57 -17.12
N ASP A 121 0.38 -9.40 -16.02
CA ASP A 121 -0.14 -9.60 -14.67
C ASP A 121 -1.32 -8.67 -14.39
N LEU A 122 -1.20 -7.40 -14.80
CA LEU A 122 -2.26 -6.41 -14.65
C LEU A 122 -3.53 -6.85 -15.37
N PHE A 123 -3.44 -7.27 -16.64
CA PHE A 123 -4.60 -7.76 -17.38
C PHE A 123 -5.24 -8.98 -16.73
N LEU A 124 -4.42 -9.96 -16.30
CA LEU A 124 -4.91 -11.16 -15.63
C LEU A 124 -5.65 -10.82 -14.33
N LEU A 125 -5.09 -9.91 -13.52
CA LEU A 125 -5.71 -9.46 -12.27
C LEU A 125 -7.02 -8.69 -12.54
N PHE A 126 -7.04 -7.84 -13.56
CA PHE A 126 -8.23 -7.06 -13.90
C PHE A 126 -9.35 -7.97 -14.43
N GLU A 127 -9.06 -8.88 -15.36
CA GLU A 127 -10.04 -9.83 -15.88
C GLU A 127 -10.66 -10.66 -14.75
N ARG A 128 -9.82 -11.15 -13.83
CA ARG A 128 -10.26 -11.92 -12.67
C ARG A 128 -11.25 -11.18 -11.77
N TYR A 129 -11.00 -9.90 -11.51
CA TYR A 129 -11.81 -9.09 -10.60
C TYR A 129 -12.82 -8.19 -11.33
N GLY A 130 -13.35 -8.65 -12.48
CA GLY A 130 -14.41 -7.94 -13.20
C GLY A 130 -14.01 -6.54 -13.69
N PHE A 131 -12.73 -6.38 -14.03
CA PHE A 131 -12.08 -5.13 -14.46
C PHE A 131 -12.10 -4.00 -13.44
N ARG A 132 -12.35 -4.33 -12.17
CA ARG A 132 -12.44 -3.36 -11.07
C ARG A 132 -11.78 -3.87 -9.78
N PRO A 133 -10.51 -4.32 -9.82
CA PRO A 133 -9.85 -4.78 -8.61
C PRO A 133 -9.72 -3.65 -7.58
N ARG A 134 -9.88 -4.01 -6.30
CA ARG A 134 -9.63 -3.15 -5.14
C ARG A 134 -8.27 -3.49 -4.53
N ASP A 135 -7.79 -2.62 -3.63
CA ASP A 135 -6.57 -2.87 -2.85
C ASP A 135 -6.58 -4.26 -2.18
N GLN A 136 -7.70 -4.68 -1.58
CA GLN A 136 -7.85 -5.99 -0.94
C GLN A 136 -7.67 -7.14 -1.94
N ASP A 137 -8.30 -7.03 -3.11
CA ASP A 137 -8.27 -8.07 -4.15
C ASP A 137 -6.83 -8.28 -4.66
N LEU A 138 -6.11 -7.18 -4.88
CA LEU A 138 -4.72 -7.19 -5.31
C LEU A 138 -3.78 -7.77 -4.25
N ILE A 139 -3.98 -7.46 -2.95
CA ILE A 139 -3.20 -8.07 -1.86
C ILE A 139 -3.41 -9.59 -1.84
N MET A 140 -4.66 -10.03 -2.00
CA MET A 140 -5.02 -11.44 -1.94
C MET A 140 -4.45 -12.23 -3.11
N ALA A 141 -4.49 -11.68 -4.32
CA ALA A 141 -3.96 -12.31 -5.52
C ALA A 141 -2.43 -12.36 -5.52
N THR A 142 -1.77 -11.23 -5.26
CA THR A 142 -0.33 -11.06 -5.44
C THR A 142 0.49 -11.45 -4.22
N GLY A 143 -0.09 -11.36 -3.02
CA GLY A 143 0.64 -11.48 -1.76
C GLY A 143 1.56 -10.29 -1.46
N LEU A 144 1.56 -9.25 -2.30
CA LEU A 144 2.38 -8.07 -2.12
C LEU A 144 1.82 -7.15 -1.01
N PRO A 145 2.69 -6.42 -0.28
CA PRO A 145 2.24 -5.43 0.68
C PRO A 145 1.43 -4.32 0.01
N LEU A 146 0.49 -3.73 0.76
CA LEU A 146 -0.37 -2.65 0.25
C LEU A 146 0.44 -1.47 -0.32
N ALA A 147 1.57 -1.13 0.31
CA ALA A 147 2.40 -0.03 -0.14
C ALA A 147 3.01 -0.29 -1.53
N MET A 148 3.42 -1.53 -1.80
CA MET A 148 3.97 -1.95 -3.09
C MET A 148 2.90 -1.93 -4.17
N ILE A 149 1.73 -2.50 -3.90
CA ILE A 149 0.58 -2.49 -4.82
C ILE A 149 0.22 -1.06 -5.18
N ARG A 150 0.03 -0.18 -4.19
CA ARG A 150 -0.34 1.22 -4.45
C ARG A 150 0.70 1.95 -5.26
N ARG A 151 1.98 1.73 -4.98
CA ARG A 151 3.07 2.31 -5.75
C ARG A 151 2.99 1.91 -7.23
N GLU A 152 2.78 0.63 -7.51
CA GLU A 152 2.70 0.12 -8.88
C GLU A 152 1.43 0.60 -9.59
N MET A 153 0.28 0.60 -8.92
CA MET A 153 -0.95 1.17 -9.48
C MET A 153 -0.84 2.67 -9.74
N ASP A 154 -0.22 3.45 -8.83
CA ASP A 154 0.01 4.88 -9.03
C ASP A 154 0.93 5.13 -10.24
N TYR A 155 1.88 4.23 -10.51
CA TYR A 155 2.70 4.27 -11.74
C TYR A 155 1.83 4.02 -12.98
N PHE A 156 1.07 2.93 -13.02
CA PHE A 156 0.18 2.63 -14.16
C PHE A 156 -0.87 3.72 -14.40
N ALA A 157 -1.31 4.41 -13.34
CA ALA A 157 -2.24 5.52 -13.46
C ALA A 157 -1.60 6.75 -14.13
N LYS A 158 -0.33 7.04 -13.82
CA LYS A 158 0.42 8.14 -14.46
C LYS A 158 0.67 7.87 -15.94
N GLU A 159 0.92 6.62 -16.30
CA GLU A 159 1.10 6.18 -17.69
C GLU A 159 -0.22 6.10 -18.48
N GLY A 160 -1.36 6.42 -17.85
CA GLY A 160 -2.67 6.38 -18.50
C GLY A 160 -3.16 4.96 -18.83
N VAL A 161 -2.61 3.94 -18.18
CA VAL A 161 -3.05 2.54 -18.34
C VAL A 161 -4.32 2.31 -17.54
N ILE A 162 -4.35 2.84 -16.31
CA ILE A 162 -5.47 2.70 -15.38
C ILE A 162 -5.95 4.05 -14.89
N ASP A 163 -7.20 4.08 -14.41
CA ASP A 163 -7.74 5.16 -13.60
C ASP A 163 -7.96 4.67 -12.16
N THR A 164 -7.82 5.57 -11.19
CA THR A 164 -8.05 5.29 -9.77
C THR A 164 -9.33 5.97 -9.31
N ILE A 165 -10.36 5.17 -9.07
CA ILE A 165 -11.67 5.63 -8.61
C ILE A 165 -11.76 5.46 -7.10
N TYR A 166 -12.30 6.47 -6.42
CA TYR A 166 -12.54 6.45 -4.98
C TYR A 166 -14.04 6.27 -4.71
N PHE A 167 -14.43 5.09 -4.23
CA PHE A 167 -15.80 4.84 -3.79
C PHE A 167 -15.96 5.18 -2.31
N SER A 168 -16.83 6.15 -2.01
CA SER A 168 -17.25 6.42 -0.64
C SER A 168 -18.38 5.47 -0.25
N ALA A 169 -18.22 4.75 0.86
CA ALA A 169 -19.25 3.84 1.39
C ALA A 169 -20.29 4.54 2.28
N GLY A 170 -20.44 5.87 2.17
CA GLY A 170 -21.37 6.69 2.95
C GLY A 170 -20.73 7.40 4.15
N TYR A 171 -21.56 8.04 4.98
CA TYR A 171 -21.10 8.89 6.09
C TYR A 171 -20.20 8.16 7.07
N GLY A 172 -19.00 8.70 7.29
CA GLY A 172 -18.03 8.23 8.29
C GLY A 172 -17.19 7.02 7.88
N LYS A 173 -17.41 6.42 6.70
CA LYS A 173 -16.57 5.34 6.18
C LYS A 173 -15.44 5.87 5.31
N GLN A 174 -14.25 5.27 5.44
CA GLN A 174 -13.11 5.58 4.58
C GLN A 174 -13.42 5.18 3.14
N SER A 175 -12.99 5.97 2.16
CA SER A 175 -13.15 5.60 0.75
C SER A 175 -12.30 4.39 0.41
N GLN A 176 -12.84 3.53 -0.45
CA GLN A 176 -12.09 2.44 -1.07
C GLN A 176 -11.55 2.89 -2.41
N ARG A 177 -10.31 2.50 -2.71
CA ARG A 177 -9.75 2.64 -4.05
C ARG A 177 -10.15 1.44 -4.90
N THR A 178 -10.52 1.73 -6.12
CA THR A 178 -10.80 0.75 -7.16
C THR A 178 -10.10 1.19 -8.43
N TYR A 179 -9.50 0.25 -9.13
CA TYR A 179 -8.73 0.51 -10.33
C TYR A 179 -9.51 0.08 -11.57
N VAL A 180 -9.45 0.86 -12.65
CA VAL A 180 -10.17 0.57 -13.90
C VAL A 180 -9.24 0.78 -15.09
N LEU A 181 -9.22 -0.12 -16.06
CA LEU A 181 -8.45 0.08 -17.30
C LEU A 181 -9.01 1.27 -18.10
N GLN A 182 -8.12 2.13 -18.58
CA GLN A 182 -8.50 3.21 -19.50
C GLN A 182 -8.60 2.70 -20.95
N GLU A 183 -9.24 3.48 -21.82
CA GLU A 183 -9.16 3.23 -23.26
C GLU A 183 -7.79 3.68 -23.80
N PRO A 184 -7.18 2.97 -24.76
CA PRO A 184 -7.68 1.79 -25.49
C PRO A 184 -7.44 0.43 -24.82
N TYR A 185 -6.80 0.38 -23.64
CA TYR A 185 -6.43 -0.86 -22.95
C TYR A 185 -7.64 -1.75 -22.64
N ARG A 186 -8.81 -1.14 -22.40
CA ARG A 186 -10.06 -1.85 -22.16
C ARG A 186 -10.68 -2.46 -23.43
N SER A 187 -10.70 -1.75 -24.55
CA SER A 187 -11.36 -2.20 -25.78
C SER A 187 -10.50 -3.05 -26.72
N GLN A 188 -9.17 -2.94 -26.64
CA GLN A 188 -8.25 -3.64 -27.55
C GLN A 188 -7.07 -4.33 -26.83
N PRO A 189 -7.31 -5.19 -25.83
CA PRO A 189 -6.25 -5.77 -25.00
C PRO A 189 -5.18 -6.54 -25.82
N ALA A 190 -5.60 -7.28 -26.85
CA ALA A 190 -4.70 -8.07 -27.69
C ALA A 190 -3.64 -7.23 -28.45
N ALA A 191 -3.96 -5.99 -28.83
CA ALA A 191 -3.02 -5.12 -29.54
C ALA A 191 -1.87 -4.62 -28.63
N PHE A 192 -2.10 -4.62 -27.31
CA PHE A 192 -1.12 -4.21 -26.30
C PHE A 192 -0.31 -5.38 -25.77
N LEU A 193 -0.89 -6.58 -25.66
CA LEU A 193 -0.12 -7.81 -25.36
C LEU A 193 1.01 -8.04 -26.38
N LEU A 194 0.81 -7.66 -27.65
CA LEU A 194 1.85 -7.72 -28.69
C LEU A 194 2.98 -6.69 -28.48
N ARG A 195 2.73 -5.60 -27.74
CA ARG A 195 3.72 -4.59 -27.35
C ARG A 195 4.26 -4.78 -25.93
N ALA A 196 3.66 -5.68 -25.15
CA ALA A 196 3.97 -5.88 -23.73
C ALA A 196 5.46 -6.09 -23.48
N ASN A 197 6.20 -6.75 -24.38
CA ASN A 197 7.65 -6.87 -24.23
C ASN A 197 8.40 -5.53 -24.24
N ARG A 198 7.97 -4.55 -25.03
CA ARG A 198 8.55 -3.20 -25.05
C ARG A 198 8.12 -2.41 -23.82
N ASP A 199 6.84 -2.45 -23.48
CA ASP A 199 6.29 -1.68 -22.36
C ASP A 199 6.79 -2.23 -21.01
N ASN A 200 6.96 -3.56 -20.89
CA ASN A 200 7.60 -4.22 -19.75
C ASN A 200 9.11 -3.88 -19.64
N LEU A 201 9.80 -3.69 -20.78
CA LEU A 201 11.21 -3.24 -20.79
C LEU A 201 11.33 -1.78 -20.31
N GLU A 202 10.42 -0.91 -20.74
CA GLU A 202 10.36 0.49 -20.30
C GLU A 202 10.00 0.58 -18.80
N LEU A 203 9.02 -0.22 -18.34
CA LEU A 203 8.73 -0.40 -16.91
C LEU A 203 9.97 -0.83 -16.12
N ARG A 204 10.70 -1.82 -16.62
CA ARG A 204 11.91 -2.34 -15.97
C ARG A 204 13.02 -1.29 -15.90
N GLU A 205 13.20 -0.50 -16.95
CA GLU A 205 14.19 0.59 -16.98
C GLU A 205 13.81 1.74 -16.03
N ILE A 206 12.53 2.09 -15.94
CA ILE A 206 12.05 3.12 -15.01
C ILE A 206 12.21 2.65 -13.56
N LEU A 207 11.81 1.42 -13.24
CA LEU A 207 11.98 0.83 -11.91
C LEU A 207 13.46 0.64 -11.51
N ARG A 208 14.36 0.44 -12.49
CA ARG A 208 15.81 0.39 -12.25
C ARG A 208 16.41 1.78 -12.03
N ASN A 209 15.99 2.78 -12.80
CA ASN A 209 16.48 4.17 -12.69
C ASN A 209 16.09 4.83 -11.37
N ASP A 210 14.95 4.44 -10.81
CA ASP A 210 14.52 4.90 -9.49
C ASP A 210 15.15 4.11 -8.31
N ASN A 211 16.16 3.25 -8.57
CA ASN A 211 16.84 2.36 -7.60
C ASN A 211 15.93 1.35 -6.89
N PHE A 212 14.93 0.80 -7.57
CA PHE A 212 13.96 -0.12 -6.95
C PHE A 212 14.09 -1.58 -7.38
N ILE A 213 15.01 -1.89 -8.29
CA ILE A 213 15.44 -3.25 -8.62
C ILE A 213 16.97 -3.20 -8.76
N VAL A 214 17.68 -4.09 -8.07
CA VAL A 214 19.14 -4.29 -8.24
C VAL A 214 19.38 -5.34 -9.32
#